data_AF-A0A3D4U2A2-F1
#
_entry.id   AF-A0A3D4U2A2-F1
#
_cell.length_a   1.000
_cell.length_b   1.000
_cell.length_c   1.000
_cell.angle_alpha   90.00
_cell.angle_beta   90.00
_cell.angle_gamma   90.00
#
_symmetry.space_group_name_H-M   'P 1'
#
loop_
_entity.id
_entity.type
_entity.pdbx_description
1 polymer ?
#
loop_
_entity_poly.entity_id
_entity_poly.type
_entity_poly.pdbx_seq_one_letter_code
_entity_poly.pdbx_strand_id
1 'polypeptide(L)'
;MESIFWLVPACSVLALSFAWYFFKEMMKADEGTDTMKRIALHVRTGAMAYLRQQYKVVGIVFIILTLIFILLAYVLKIQNPWVPFAFITGGFFSALSGFFGMKTATYASARAANAAQKSLNDGLKIAFRSGAVMGLVVVGLGLLDISIWFFALNHIIGALDNTTNAIIASDPSMKLIIITTTTLTFGMGASTQALFARVGGGIFTKAADVGADLVGKVEAGIPEDDPRNPATIADNVGDNVGDVAGMGADLYESYCGSILSTAALGASGFTLASLTSAGFIYTSEQAATIQFRAVIAPMLIAAVGIILSILGIFMVRTKEGATQKQLLAALARGVNISSVFIAIFSFLILWYLDLPNYVGIWGAMIIGLIAGIGIGKSTEYYTSSAYKPTQRIASSSQTGPATVIING
;
A
#
# COMPACT_ATOMS: atom_id res chain seq x y z
N MET A 1 -23.78 1.32 -17.15
CA MET A 1 -22.83 2.06 -16.28
C MET A 1 -22.51 1.28 -15.02
N GLU A 2 -23.48 0.65 -14.34
CA GLU A 2 -23.18 -0.35 -13.29
C GLU A 2 -22.29 -1.50 -13.79
N SER A 3 -22.39 -1.86 -15.08
CA SER A 3 -21.55 -2.86 -15.72
C SER A 3 -20.04 -2.55 -15.65
N ILE A 4 -19.63 -1.28 -15.71
CA ILE A 4 -18.21 -0.92 -15.70
C ILE A 4 -17.62 -0.97 -14.28
N PHE A 5 -18.45 -0.73 -13.26
CA PHE A 5 -18.02 -0.83 -11.87
C PHE A 5 -17.49 -2.23 -11.55
N TRP A 6 -18.08 -3.28 -12.15
CA TRP A 6 -17.64 -4.67 -11.94
C TRP A 6 -16.20 -4.96 -12.38
N LEU A 7 -15.59 -4.09 -13.20
CA LEU A 7 -14.16 -4.17 -13.50
C LEU A 7 -13.31 -3.99 -12.23
N VAL A 8 -13.76 -3.16 -11.29
CA VAL A 8 -13.04 -2.83 -10.05
C VAL A 8 -12.86 -4.07 -9.15
N PRO A 9 -13.92 -4.76 -8.69
CA PRO A 9 -13.76 -5.99 -7.91
C PRO A 9 -13.14 -7.13 -8.74
N ALA A 10 -13.36 -7.19 -10.06
CA ALA A 10 -12.72 -8.18 -10.91
C ALA A 10 -11.18 -8.02 -10.91
N CYS A 11 -10.68 -6.80 -11.05
CA CYS A 11 -9.24 -6.51 -10.98
C CYS A 11 -8.67 -6.73 -9.58
N SER A 12 -9.43 -6.46 -8.52
CA SER A 12 -9.04 -6.81 -7.16
C SER A 12 -8.84 -8.32 -7.00
N VAL A 13 -9.80 -9.14 -7.45
CA VAL A 13 -9.68 -10.61 -7.42
C VAL A 13 -8.52 -11.08 -8.28
N LEU A 14 -8.28 -10.44 -9.44
CA LEU A 14 -7.12 -10.70 -10.28
C LEU A 14 -5.80 -10.45 -9.53
N ALA A 15 -5.67 -9.32 -8.83
CA ALA A 15 -4.49 -9.00 -8.04
C ALA A 15 -4.22 -10.06 -6.97
N LEU A 16 -5.24 -10.43 -6.19
CA LEU A 16 -5.14 -11.46 -5.15
C LEU A 16 -4.82 -12.84 -5.73
N SER A 17 -5.36 -13.16 -6.90
CA SER A 17 -5.07 -14.40 -7.62
C SER A 17 -3.61 -14.46 -8.08
N PHE A 18 -3.07 -13.35 -8.60
CA PHE A 18 -1.65 -13.26 -8.96
C PHE A 18 -0.74 -13.24 -7.74
N ALA A 19 -1.15 -12.61 -6.63
CA ALA A 19 -0.44 -12.68 -5.36
C ALA A 19 -0.33 -14.14 -4.88
N TRP A 20 -1.44 -14.87 -4.92
CA TRP A 20 -1.46 -16.29 -4.58
C TRP A 20 -0.62 -17.14 -5.54
N TYR A 21 -0.67 -16.85 -6.84
CA TYR A 21 0.16 -17.51 -7.85
C TYR A 21 1.65 -17.32 -7.56
N PHE A 22 2.11 -16.08 -7.33
CA PHE A 22 3.51 -15.80 -7.03
C PHE A 22 3.94 -16.37 -5.67
N PHE A 23 3.05 -16.35 -4.67
CA PHE A 23 3.30 -17.01 -3.39
C PHE A 23 3.52 -18.52 -3.58
N LYS A 24 2.64 -19.20 -4.33
CA LYS A 24 2.79 -20.63 -4.65
C LYS A 24 4.05 -20.91 -5.45
N GLU A 25 4.38 -20.06 -6.41
CA GLU A 25 5.61 -20.20 -7.20
C GLU A 25 6.85 -20.07 -6.33
N MET A 26 6.89 -19.09 -5.43
CA MET A 26 7.98 -18.92 -4.45
C MET A 26 8.08 -20.13 -3.52
N MET A 27 6.96 -20.65 -3.01
CA MET A 27 6.96 -21.82 -2.11
C MET A 27 7.51 -23.10 -2.74
N LYS A 28 7.49 -23.22 -4.08
CA LYS A 28 8.12 -24.33 -4.81
C LYS A 28 9.64 -24.27 -4.83
N ALA A 29 10.24 -23.09 -4.59
CA ALA A 29 11.68 -22.96 -4.48
C ALA A 29 12.20 -23.61 -3.20
N ASP A 30 13.38 -24.20 -3.30
CA ASP A 30 14.05 -24.89 -2.20
C ASP A 30 14.55 -23.89 -1.15
N GLU A 31 14.25 -24.18 0.13
CA GLU A 31 14.71 -23.39 1.29
C GLU A 31 16.22 -23.55 1.57
N GLY A 32 16.87 -24.50 0.90
CA GLY A 32 18.31 -24.73 0.97
C GLY A 32 18.67 -25.75 2.06
N THR A 33 19.80 -25.51 2.72
CA THR A 33 20.36 -26.44 3.72
C THR A 33 19.50 -26.50 4.98
N ASP A 34 19.68 -27.55 5.78
CA ASP A 34 18.95 -27.68 7.06
C ASP A 34 19.28 -26.55 8.04
N THR A 35 20.51 -26.01 7.96
CA THR A 35 20.91 -24.81 8.69
C THR A 35 20.08 -23.59 8.26
N MET A 36 19.91 -23.36 6.95
CA MET A 36 19.09 -22.25 6.44
C MET A 36 17.64 -22.37 6.90
N LYS A 37 17.06 -23.57 6.79
CA LYS A 37 15.69 -23.86 7.24
C LYS A 37 15.52 -23.58 8.74
N ARG A 38 16.48 -24.01 9.56
CA ARG A 38 16.46 -23.79 11.02
C ARG A 38 16.51 -22.31 11.38
N ILE A 39 17.42 -21.54 10.76
CA ILE A 39 17.53 -20.09 11.01
C ILE A 39 16.23 -19.38 10.59
N ALA A 40 15.73 -19.68 9.39
CA ALA A 40 14.48 -19.11 8.90
C ALA A 40 13.28 -19.46 9.78
N LEU A 41 13.25 -20.65 10.38
CA LEU A 41 12.21 -21.03 11.33
C LEU A 41 12.24 -20.17 12.60
N HIS A 42 13.42 -19.85 13.13
CA HIS A 42 13.54 -18.96 14.29
C HIS A 42 13.04 -17.55 13.96
N VAL A 43 13.41 -17.00 12.79
CA VAL A 43 12.93 -15.69 12.34
C VAL A 43 11.42 -15.70 12.12
N ARG A 44 10.86 -16.71 11.43
CA ARG A 44 9.40 -16.88 11.27
C ARG A 44 8.67 -16.92 12.61
N THR A 45 9.20 -17.68 13.56
CA THR A 45 8.58 -17.86 14.88
C THR A 45 8.63 -16.56 15.68
N GLY A 46 9.77 -15.86 15.67
CA GLY A 46 9.93 -14.56 16.33
C GLY A 46 9.02 -13.49 15.75
N ALA A 47 8.97 -13.36 14.42
CA ALA A 47 8.11 -12.40 13.74
C ALA A 47 6.62 -12.65 14.04
N MET A 48 6.18 -13.91 14.02
CA MET A 48 4.81 -14.28 14.38
C MET A 48 4.50 -14.02 15.86
N ALA A 49 5.44 -14.26 16.77
CA ALA A 49 5.27 -13.98 18.20
C ALA A 49 5.10 -12.47 18.45
N TYR A 50 5.96 -11.66 17.84
CA TYR A 50 5.88 -10.20 17.89
C TYR A 50 4.53 -9.71 17.35
N LEU A 51 4.15 -10.13 16.14
CA LEU A 51 2.94 -9.66 15.49
C LEU A 51 1.68 -10.02 16.28
N ARG A 52 1.62 -11.22 16.88
CA ARG A 52 0.51 -11.61 17.77
C ARG A 52 0.39 -10.68 18.96
N GLN A 53 1.51 -10.32 19.58
CA GLN A 53 1.51 -9.40 20.72
C GLN A 53 1.11 -7.98 20.30
N GLN A 54 1.65 -7.48 19.18
CA GLN A 54 1.28 -6.18 18.63
C GLN A 54 -0.22 -6.13 18.32
N TYR A 55 -0.76 -7.12 17.60
CA TYR A 55 -2.18 -7.15 17.23
C TYR A 55 -3.10 -7.31 18.43
N LYS A 56 -2.65 -7.99 19.50
CA LYS A 56 -3.40 -8.04 20.76
C LYS A 56 -3.55 -6.65 21.37
N VAL A 57 -2.46 -5.88 21.46
CA VAL A 57 -2.50 -4.52 22.03
C VAL A 57 -3.30 -3.58 21.13
N VAL A 58 -3.05 -3.62 19.83
CA VAL A 58 -3.78 -2.78 18.87
C VAL A 58 -5.27 -3.14 18.85
N GLY A 59 -5.62 -4.43 18.96
CA GLY A 59 -7.01 -4.88 19.08
C GLY A 59 -7.74 -4.24 20.26
N ILE A 60 -7.09 -4.07 21.41
CA ILE A 60 -7.66 -3.37 22.58
C ILE A 60 -7.95 -1.90 22.23
N VAL A 61 -7.01 -1.22 21.58
CA VAL A 61 -7.19 0.18 21.14
C VAL A 61 -8.36 0.29 20.17
N PHE A 62 -8.45 -0.63 19.20
CA PHE A 62 -9.56 -0.67 18.24
C PHE A 62 -10.92 -0.88 18.93
N ILE A 63 -11.00 -1.76 19.93
CA ILE A 63 -12.23 -1.96 20.71
C ILE A 63 -12.63 -0.65 21.39
N ILE A 64 -11.70 0.02 22.07
CA ILE A 64 -11.98 1.29 22.77
C ILE A 64 -12.46 2.36 21.79
N LEU A 65 -11.75 2.56 20.68
CA LEU A 65 -12.12 3.56 19.66
C LEU A 65 -13.46 3.24 19.00
N THR A 66 -13.75 1.97 18.76
CA THR A 66 -15.05 1.54 18.22
C THR A 66 -16.17 1.87 19.20
N LEU A 67 -16.01 1.60 20.50
CA LEU A 67 -17.01 1.94 21.51
C LEU A 67 -17.28 3.45 21.56
N ILE A 68 -16.23 4.27 21.42
CA ILE A 68 -16.36 5.72 21.28
C ILE A 68 -17.17 6.08 20.03
N PHE A 69 -16.88 5.48 18.87
CA PHE A 69 -17.66 5.75 17.66
C PHE A 69 -19.10 5.28 17.76
N ILE A 70 -19.37 4.16 18.43
CA ILE A 70 -20.74 3.68 18.69
C ILE A 70 -21.49 4.70 19.56
N LEU A 71 -20.87 5.25 20.60
CA LEU A 71 -21.44 6.30 21.43
C LEU A 71 -21.75 7.56 20.60
N LEU A 72 -20.80 8.02 19.79
CA LEU A 72 -20.96 9.20 18.93
C LEU A 72 -22.07 9.02 17.89
N ALA A 73 -22.18 7.82 17.32
CA ALA A 73 -23.10 7.53 16.23
C ALA A 73 -24.53 7.23 16.70
N TYR A 74 -24.69 6.38 17.72
CA TYR A 74 -26.01 5.90 18.13
C TYR A 74 -26.60 6.65 19.33
N VAL A 75 -25.76 7.13 20.26
CA VAL A 75 -26.23 7.82 21.47
C VAL A 75 -26.30 9.32 21.25
N LEU A 76 -25.18 9.93 20.84
CA LEU A 76 -25.08 11.37 20.63
C LEU A 76 -25.65 11.82 19.27
N LYS A 77 -25.79 10.89 18.32
CA LYS A 77 -26.32 11.13 16.96
C LYS A 77 -25.59 12.25 16.20
N ILE A 78 -24.31 12.46 16.51
CA ILE A 78 -23.45 13.44 15.84
C ILE A 78 -22.55 12.81 14.78
N GLN A 79 -22.55 11.47 14.68
CA GLN A 79 -21.75 10.72 13.71
C GLN A 79 -22.61 9.73 12.92
N ASN A 80 -22.18 9.44 11.69
CA ASN A 80 -22.87 8.48 10.84
C ASN A 80 -22.84 7.04 11.45
N PRO A 81 -23.99 6.33 11.50
CA PRO A 81 -24.10 4.96 12.05
C PRO A 81 -23.14 3.92 11.49
N TRP A 82 -22.65 4.11 10.25
CA TRP A 82 -21.77 3.17 9.58
C TRP A 82 -20.30 3.34 9.95
N VAL A 83 -19.92 4.46 10.56
CA VAL A 83 -18.53 4.80 10.90
C VAL A 83 -17.85 3.78 11.81
N PRO A 84 -18.47 3.26 12.90
CA PRO A 84 -17.82 2.26 13.74
C PRO A 84 -17.43 0.98 12.97
N PHE A 85 -18.28 0.58 12.02
CA PHE A 85 -18.05 -0.61 11.21
C PHE A 85 -16.98 -0.36 10.14
N ALA A 86 -17.07 0.76 9.43
CA ALA A 86 -16.06 1.16 8.44
C ALA A 86 -14.67 1.30 9.08
N PHE A 87 -14.59 1.89 10.28
CA PHE A 87 -13.35 2.00 11.06
C PHE A 87 -12.73 0.63 11.34
N ILE A 88 -13.51 -0.34 11.84
CA ILE A 88 -12.99 -1.69 12.13
C ILE A 88 -12.52 -2.39 10.85
N THR A 89 -13.32 -2.33 9.77
CA THR A 89 -12.98 -3.05 8.53
C THR A 89 -11.69 -2.50 7.91
N GLY A 90 -11.52 -1.17 7.88
CA GLY A 90 -10.31 -0.55 7.35
C GLY A 90 -9.05 -0.95 8.13
N GLY A 91 -9.15 -1.00 9.46
CA GLY A 91 -8.07 -1.51 10.32
C GLY A 91 -7.79 -2.99 10.10
N PHE A 92 -8.84 -3.81 9.94
CA PHE A 92 -8.73 -5.24 9.69
C PHE A 92 -7.99 -5.55 8.37
N PHE A 93 -8.38 -4.92 7.26
CA PHE A 93 -7.72 -5.14 5.97
C PHE A 93 -6.31 -4.56 5.91
N SER A 94 -6.05 -3.45 6.60
CA SER A 94 -4.69 -2.92 6.80
C SER A 94 -3.81 -3.92 7.57
N ALA A 95 -4.32 -4.48 8.67
CA ALA A 95 -3.63 -5.51 9.44
C ALA A 95 -3.39 -6.77 8.58
N LEU A 96 -4.39 -7.20 7.82
CA LEU A 96 -4.30 -8.37 6.95
C LEU A 96 -3.23 -8.18 5.85
N SER A 97 -3.11 -6.98 5.30
CA SER A 97 -2.08 -6.63 4.32
C SER A 97 -0.68 -6.76 4.91
N GLY A 98 -0.45 -6.19 6.10
CA GLY A 98 0.83 -6.34 6.82
C GLY A 98 1.14 -7.79 7.19
N PHE A 99 0.14 -8.55 7.64
CA PHE A 99 0.26 -9.96 7.98
C PHE A 99 0.71 -10.82 6.78
N PHE A 100 0.03 -10.70 5.64
CA PHE A 100 0.39 -11.47 4.44
C PHE A 100 1.73 -11.04 3.85
N GLY A 101 2.07 -9.75 3.91
CA GLY A 101 3.38 -9.23 3.53
C GLY A 101 4.49 -9.91 4.34
N MET A 102 4.43 -9.81 5.67
CA MET A 102 5.40 -10.44 6.58
C MET A 102 5.48 -11.94 6.38
N LYS A 103 4.33 -12.62 6.31
CA LYS A 103 4.30 -14.06 6.10
C LYS A 103 5.05 -14.41 4.82
N THR A 104 4.80 -13.71 3.73
CA THR A 104 5.50 -13.96 2.47
C THR A 104 7.01 -13.71 2.59
N ALA A 105 7.43 -12.60 3.19
CA ALA A 105 8.84 -12.26 3.38
C ALA A 105 9.59 -13.33 4.19
N THR A 106 9.05 -13.73 5.34
CA THR A 106 9.67 -14.73 6.22
C THR A 106 9.80 -16.13 5.57
N TYR A 107 8.92 -16.48 4.62
CA TYR A 107 9.08 -17.70 3.82
C TYR A 107 10.05 -17.51 2.64
N ALA A 108 10.20 -16.30 2.11
CA ALA A 108 11.03 -16.01 0.95
C ALA A 108 12.53 -15.90 1.26
N SER A 109 12.93 -15.36 2.42
CA SER A 109 14.33 -14.98 2.69
C SER A 109 15.34 -16.12 2.48
N ALA A 110 15.11 -17.29 3.09
CA ALA A 110 16.00 -18.45 2.91
C ALA A 110 16.01 -18.99 1.47
N ARG A 111 14.88 -18.92 0.77
CA ARG A 111 14.77 -19.35 -0.64
C ARG A 111 15.55 -18.40 -1.56
N ALA A 112 15.48 -17.10 -1.30
CA ALA A 112 16.25 -16.10 -2.02
C ALA A 112 17.75 -16.29 -1.78
N ALA A 113 18.18 -16.53 -0.54
CA ALA A 113 19.57 -16.84 -0.21
C ALA A 113 20.06 -18.13 -0.90
N ASN A 114 19.24 -19.18 -0.91
CA ASN A 114 19.56 -20.43 -1.61
C ASN A 114 19.65 -20.24 -3.13
N ALA A 115 18.76 -19.46 -3.73
CA ALA A 115 18.79 -19.17 -5.16
C ALA A 115 19.98 -18.29 -5.56
N ALA A 116 20.40 -17.37 -4.69
CA ALA A 116 21.56 -16.52 -4.92
C ALA A 116 22.88 -17.31 -5.02
N GLN A 117 22.95 -18.53 -4.47
CA GLN A 117 24.10 -19.44 -4.69
C GLN A 117 24.20 -19.94 -6.13
N LYS A 118 23.11 -19.93 -6.90
CA LYS A 118 23.08 -20.38 -8.30
C LYS A 118 23.34 -19.22 -9.26
N SER A 119 22.63 -18.12 -9.08
CA SER A 119 22.77 -16.93 -9.93
C SER A 119 22.17 -15.70 -9.26
N LEU A 120 22.67 -14.51 -9.63
CA LEU A 120 22.13 -13.25 -9.12
C LEU A 120 20.68 -13.06 -9.59
N ASN A 121 20.40 -13.43 -10.84
CA ASN A 121 19.05 -13.26 -11.38
C ASN A 121 18.03 -14.20 -10.74
N ASP A 122 18.41 -15.43 -10.35
CA ASP A 122 17.49 -16.33 -9.64
C ASP A 122 17.16 -15.81 -8.24
N GLY A 123 18.16 -15.35 -7.49
CA GLY A 123 17.96 -14.70 -6.19
C GLY A 123 17.05 -13.47 -6.31
N LEU A 124 17.35 -12.57 -7.26
CA LEU A 124 16.54 -11.38 -7.53
C LEU A 124 15.10 -11.75 -7.90
N LYS A 125 14.90 -12.77 -8.74
CA LYS A 125 13.57 -13.16 -9.20
C LYS A 125 12.69 -13.66 -8.06
N ILE A 126 13.25 -14.44 -7.12
CA ILE A 126 12.52 -14.87 -5.93
C ILE A 126 12.21 -13.65 -5.04
N ALA A 127 13.22 -12.85 -4.69
CA ALA A 127 13.05 -11.69 -3.82
C ALA A 127 12.05 -10.65 -4.37
N PHE A 128 12.16 -10.34 -5.66
CA PHE A 128 11.27 -9.40 -6.34
C PHE A 128 9.84 -9.93 -6.41
N ARG A 129 9.65 -11.22 -6.75
CA ARG A 129 8.30 -11.82 -6.80
C ARG A 129 7.67 -11.96 -5.43
N SER A 130 8.44 -12.24 -4.37
CA SER A 130 7.92 -12.19 -3.00
C SER A 130 7.48 -10.78 -2.61
N GLY A 131 8.25 -9.74 -3.00
CA GLY A 131 7.85 -8.34 -2.83
C GLY A 131 6.58 -8.00 -3.63
N ALA A 132 6.44 -8.55 -4.84
CA ALA A 132 5.24 -8.38 -5.65
C ALA A 132 3.98 -8.99 -5.00
N VAL A 133 4.09 -10.10 -4.27
CA VAL A 133 2.97 -10.65 -3.47
C VAL A 133 2.48 -9.60 -2.47
N MET A 134 3.38 -8.97 -1.72
CA MET A 134 3.00 -7.93 -0.77
C MET A 134 2.27 -6.78 -1.46
N GLY A 135 2.83 -6.24 -2.55
CA GLY A 135 2.21 -5.14 -3.30
C GLY A 135 0.84 -5.51 -3.86
N LEU A 136 0.68 -6.71 -4.43
CA LEU A 136 -0.59 -7.19 -4.99
C LEU A 136 -1.65 -7.48 -3.91
N VAL A 137 -1.24 -7.95 -2.73
CA VAL A 137 -2.14 -8.11 -1.59
C VAL A 137 -2.64 -6.74 -1.14
N VAL A 138 -1.75 -5.75 -0.99
CA VAL A 138 -2.11 -4.39 -0.56
C VAL A 138 -3.15 -3.78 -1.50
N VAL A 139 -2.85 -3.71 -2.80
CA VAL A 139 -3.78 -3.10 -3.78
C VAL A 139 -5.02 -3.96 -4.00
N GLY A 140 -4.90 -5.28 -3.93
CA GLY A 140 -6.00 -6.22 -4.07
C GLY A 140 -7.00 -6.12 -2.94
N LEU A 141 -6.54 -6.19 -1.68
CA LEU A 141 -7.39 -6.04 -0.50
C LEU A 141 -7.97 -4.63 -0.40
N GLY A 142 -7.19 -3.58 -0.71
CA GLY A 142 -7.67 -2.21 -0.67
C GLY A 142 -8.82 -1.97 -1.65
N LEU A 143 -8.65 -2.42 -2.89
CA LEU A 143 -9.70 -2.27 -3.89
C LEU A 143 -10.90 -3.21 -3.63
N LEU A 144 -10.67 -4.36 -2.99
CA LEU A 144 -11.75 -5.26 -2.53
C LEU A 144 -12.61 -4.59 -1.46
N ASP A 145 -11.98 -4.03 -0.42
CA ASP A 145 -12.65 -3.37 0.70
C ASP A 145 -13.48 -2.17 0.20
N ILE A 146 -12.88 -1.33 -0.66
CA ILE A 146 -13.58 -0.23 -1.34
C ILE A 146 -14.80 -0.75 -2.13
N SER A 147 -14.63 -1.84 -2.89
CA SER A 147 -15.71 -2.39 -3.70
C SER A 147 -16.86 -2.97 -2.86
N ILE A 148 -16.52 -3.70 -1.80
CA ILE A 148 -17.49 -4.28 -0.86
C ILE A 148 -18.29 -3.17 -0.21
N TRP A 149 -17.62 -2.15 0.34
CA TRP A 149 -18.31 -1.02 0.98
C TRP A 149 -19.12 -0.19 0.01
N PHE A 150 -18.58 0.11 -1.17
CA PHE A 150 -19.33 0.85 -2.18
C PHE A 150 -20.58 0.11 -2.60
N PHE A 151 -20.49 -1.20 -2.87
CA PHE A 151 -21.64 -2.03 -3.22
C PHE A 151 -22.63 -2.18 -2.07
N ALA A 152 -22.14 -2.52 -0.87
CA ALA A 152 -22.96 -2.72 0.32
C ALA A 152 -23.70 -1.44 0.71
N LEU A 153 -23.02 -0.29 0.76
CA LEU A 153 -23.69 0.98 1.07
C LEU A 153 -24.60 1.41 -0.07
N ASN A 154 -24.24 1.23 -1.34
CA ASN A 154 -25.15 1.57 -2.43
C ASN A 154 -26.46 0.76 -2.40
N HIS A 155 -26.38 -0.52 -1.99
CA HIS A 155 -27.54 -1.43 -1.86
C HIS A 155 -28.30 -1.25 -0.54
N ILE A 156 -27.62 -1.14 0.59
CA ILE A 156 -28.19 -1.02 1.93
C ILE A 156 -28.71 0.40 2.19
N ILE A 157 -28.01 1.45 1.75
CA ILE A 157 -28.59 2.81 1.71
C ILE A 157 -29.69 2.87 0.66
N GLY A 158 -29.65 2.02 -0.38
CA GLY A 158 -30.80 1.79 -1.25
C GLY A 158 -32.01 1.18 -0.54
N ALA A 159 -31.81 0.42 0.55
CA ALA A 159 -32.85 -0.16 1.39
C ALA A 159 -33.26 0.72 2.59
N LEU A 160 -32.41 1.66 3.04
CA LEU A 160 -32.80 2.84 3.83
C LEU A 160 -33.29 3.92 2.87
N ASP A 161 -34.45 3.60 2.30
CA ASP A 161 -35.25 4.28 1.30
C ASP A 161 -35.11 5.82 1.25
N ASN A 162 -35.25 6.37 0.05
CA ASN A 162 -35.55 7.78 -0.25
C ASN A 162 -36.81 8.27 0.50
N THR A 163 -37.48 7.40 1.24
CA THR A 163 -38.69 7.65 2.04
C THR A 163 -38.39 7.77 3.54
N THR A 164 -37.23 7.27 4.01
CA THR A 164 -36.82 7.27 5.45
C THR A 164 -35.78 8.33 5.81
N ASN A 165 -34.97 8.78 4.85
CA ASN A 165 -33.96 9.81 5.09
C ASN A 165 -34.30 11.06 4.27
N ALA A 166 -34.95 12.04 4.92
CA ALA A 166 -35.50 13.23 4.29
C ALA A 166 -34.47 14.01 3.44
N ILE A 167 -33.18 13.92 3.78
CA ILE A 167 -32.07 14.58 3.10
C ILE A 167 -31.77 13.93 1.73
N ILE A 168 -31.82 12.60 1.65
CA ILE A 168 -31.58 11.86 0.39
C ILE A 168 -32.83 11.91 -0.50
N ALA A 169 -34.01 11.88 0.12
CA ALA A 169 -35.29 12.10 -0.54
C ALA A 169 -35.32 13.43 -1.32
N SER A 170 -34.77 14.49 -0.69
CA SER A 170 -34.75 15.84 -1.25
C SER A 170 -33.65 16.06 -2.29
N ASP A 171 -32.54 15.31 -2.21
CA ASP A 171 -31.41 15.48 -3.12
C ASP A 171 -30.71 14.12 -3.39
N PRO A 172 -30.93 13.52 -4.58
CA PRO A 172 -30.27 12.29 -5.00
C PRO A 172 -28.73 12.36 -4.97
N SER A 173 -28.14 13.56 -5.06
CA SER A 173 -26.69 13.76 -5.04
C SER A 173 -26.07 13.48 -3.65
N MET A 174 -26.87 13.59 -2.59
CA MET A 174 -26.44 13.35 -1.21
C MET A 174 -26.13 11.87 -0.95
N LYS A 175 -26.71 10.95 -1.72
CA LYS A 175 -26.44 9.50 -1.58
C LYS A 175 -24.95 9.20 -1.75
N LEU A 176 -24.34 9.65 -2.85
CA LEU A 176 -22.93 9.39 -3.15
C LEU A 176 -21.99 10.14 -2.19
N ILE A 177 -22.38 11.33 -1.72
CA ILE A 177 -21.64 12.08 -0.71
C ILE A 177 -21.62 11.30 0.60
N ILE A 178 -22.76 10.79 1.06
CA ILE A 178 -22.84 9.99 2.29
C ILE A 178 -22.01 8.71 2.14
N ILE A 179 -22.11 8.00 1.02
CA ILE A 179 -21.33 6.77 0.77
C ILE A 179 -19.83 7.07 0.87
N THR A 180 -19.35 8.06 0.12
CA THR A 180 -17.92 8.38 0.03
C THR A 180 -17.36 8.94 1.34
N THR A 181 -18.09 9.83 2.02
CA THR A 181 -17.68 10.36 3.34
C THR A 181 -17.72 9.28 4.43
N THR A 182 -18.64 8.33 4.36
CA THR A 182 -18.64 7.15 5.23
C THR A 182 -17.40 6.30 4.96
N THR A 183 -17.10 6.01 3.69
CA THR A 183 -15.92 5.19 3.36
C THR A 183 -14.61 5.86 3.77
N LEU A 184 -14.49 7.19 3.75
CA LEU A 184 -13.31 7.88 4.29
C LEU A 184 -12.97 7.48 5.74
N THR A 185 -13.98 7.11 6.53
CA THR A 185 -13.76 6.68 7.92
C THR A 185 -13.10 5.30 8.04
N PHE A 186 -13.14 4.45 7.01
CA PHE A 186 -12.29 3.25 7.01
C PHE A 186 -10.82 3.64 6.87
N GLY A 187 -10.51 4.72 6.15
CA GLY A 187 -9.16 5.29 6.07
C GLY A 187 -8.60 5.58 7.45
N MET A 188 -9.41 6.14 8.35
CA MET A 188 -9.03 6.35 9.75
C MET A 188 -8.66 5.05 10.49
N GLY A 189 -9.41 3.97 10.25
CA GLY A 189 -9.08 2.64 10.76
C GLY A 189 -7.75 2.14 10.21
N ALA A 190 -7.56 2.24 8.90
CA ALA A 190 -6.33 1.86 8.23
C ALA A 190 -5.11 2.63 8.76
N SER A 191 -5.21 3.96 8.93
CA SER A 191 -4.15 4.80 9.48
C SER A 191 -3.84 4.49 10.93
N THR A 192 -4.86 4.19 11.74
CA THR A 192 -4.66 3.79 13.13
C THR A 192 -3.84 2.50 13.20
N GLN A 193 -4.21 1.48 12.40
CA GLN A 193 -3.45 0.24 12.32
C GLN A 193 -2.03 0.46 11.79
N ALA A 194 -1.87 1.24 10.72
CA ALA A 194 -0.57 1.53 10.10
C ALA A 194 0.37 2.25 11.08
N LEU A 195 -0.14 3.21 11.85
CA LEU A 195 0.62 3.94 12.86
C LEU A 195 1.23 2.98 13.89
N PHE A 196 0.42 2.12 14.50
CA PHE A 196 0.91 1.16 15.49
C PHE A 196 1.84 0.11 14.87
N ALA A 197 1.53 -0.36 13.66
CA ALA A 197 2.35 -1.31 12.93
C ALA A 197 3.76 -0.76 12.68
N ARG A 198 3.83 0.46 12.12
CA ARG A 198 5.07 1.12 11.72
C ARG A 198 5.90 1.60 12.92
N VAL A 199 5.26 2.23 13.91
CA VAL A 199 5.98 2.71 15.11
C VAL A 199 6.45 1.53 15.95
N GLY A 200 5.57 0.56 16.23
CA GLY A 200 5.94 -0.60 17.02
C GLY A 200 7.04 -1.42 16.35
N GLY A 201 6.85 -1.77 15.07
CA GLY A 201 7.82 -2.57 14.33
C GLY A 201 9.13 -1.82 14.11
N GLY A 202 9.05 -0.51 13.84
CA GLY A 202 10.19 0.39 13.71
C GLY A 202 11.04 0.48 14.98
N ILE A 203 10.42 0.59 16.16
CA ILE A 203 11.15 0.58 17.44
C ILE A 203 11.83 -0.78 17.63
N PHE A 204 11.13 -1.89 17.37
CA PHE A 204 11.69 -3.22 17.54
C PHE A 204 12.89 -3.44 16.63
N THR A 205 12.75 -3.16 15.33
CA THR A 205 13.82 -3.38 14.35
C THR A 205 15.01 -2.48 14.62
N LYS A 206 14.82 -1.19 14.87
CA LYS A 206 15.94 -0.26 15.06
C LYS A 206 16.66 -0.44 16.38
N ALA A 207 15.97 -0.90 17.44
CA ALA A 207 16.64 -1.28 18.67
C ALA A 207 17.53 -2.53 18.48
N ALA A 208 17.08 -3.51 17.69
CA ALA A 208 17.83 -4.72 17.41
C ALA A 208 19.01 -4.46 16.46
N ASP A 209 18.77 -3.79 15.34
CA ASP A 209 19.74 -3.37 14.32
C ASP A 209 20.91 -2.59 14.96
N VAL A 210 20.62 -1.49 15.66
CA VAL A 210 21.65 -0.67 16.32
C VAL A 210 22.44 -1.46 17.37
N GLY A 211 21.77 -2.31 18.15
CA GLY A 211 22.44 -3.15 19.16
C GLY A 211 23.33 -4.22 18.55
N ALA A 212 22.86 -4.87 17.47
CA ALA A 212 23.61 -5.89 16.76
C ALA A 212 24.86 -5.30 16.10
N ASP A 213 24.70 -4.18 15.40
CA ASP A 213 25.76 -3.57 14.61
C ASP A 213 26.84 -2.91 15.47
N LEU A 214 26.47 -2.17 16.52
CA LEU A 214 27.45 -1.51 17.38
C LEU A 214 28.31 -2.53 18.13
N VAL A 215 27.67 -3.46 18.84
CA VAL A 215 28.42 -4.44 19.64
C VAL A 215 29.16 -5.44 18.75
N GLY A 216 28.52 -5.88 17.65
CA GLY A 216 29.13 -6.82 16.72
C GLY A 216 30.31 -6.24 15.95
N LYS A 217 30.06 -5.17 15.17
CA LYS A 217 31.04 -4.64 14.21
C LYS A 217 32.07 -3.73 14.88
N VAL A 218 31.64 -2.88 15.82
CA VAL A 218 32.51 -1.83 16.39
C VAL A 218 33.25 -2.31 17.63
N GLU A 219 32.57 -2.98 18.56
CA GLU A 219 33.20 -3.40 19.83
C GLU A 219 33.90 -4.76 19.72
N ALA A 220 33.19 -5.78 19.20
CA ALA A 220 33.71 -7.15 19.12
C ALA A 220 34.51 -7.44 17.85
N GLY A 221 34.41 -6.59 16.81
CA GLY A 221 35.11 -6.76 15.53
C GLY A 221 34.70 -8.03 14.78
N ILE A 222 33.47 -8.53 14.98
CA ILE A 222 32.92 -9.66 14.23
C ILE A 222 32.12 -9.17 13.01
N PRO A 223 31.96 -9.99 11.97
CA PRO A 223 31.14 -9.65 10.80
C PRO A 223 29.69 -9.25 11.16
N GLU A 224 29.07 -8.49 10.26
CA GLU A 224 27.62 -8.25 10.26
C GLU A 224 26.86 -9.58 10.08
N ASP A 225 25.69 -9.70 10.72
CA ASP A 225 24.88 -10.93 10.76
C ASP A 225 25.63 -12.19 11.27
N ASP A 226 26.71 -12.02 12.03
CA ASP A 226 27.47 -13.17 12.55
C ASP A 226 26.65 -13.98 13.58
N PRO A 227 26.57 -15.32 13.44
CA PRO A 227 25.75 -16.17 14.31
C PRO A 227 26.20 -16.20 15.78
N ARG A 228 27.39 -15.67 16.10
CA ARG A 228 27.86 -15.50 17.48
C ARG A 228 27.20 -14.32 18.18
N ASN A 229 26.65 -13.37 17.42
CA ASN A 229 25.95 -12.22 17.96
C ASN A 229 24.48 -12.58 18.25
N PRO A 230 24.04 -12.54 19.53
CA PRO A 230 22.69 -12.94 19.90
C PRO A 230 21.59 -12.00 19.37
N ALA A 231 21.94 -10.79 18.93
CA ALA A 231 20.96 -9.80 18.43
C ALA A 231 20.54 -10.04 16.97
N THR A 232 21.29 -10.83 16.19
CA THR A 232 21.06 -11.00 14.74
C THR A 232 19.71 -11.61 14.39
N ILE A 233 19.22 -12.56 15.20
CA ILE A 233 17.86 -13.10 15.02
C ILE A 233 16.81 -12.02 15.29
N ALA A 234 17.01 -11.17 16.30
CA ALA A 234 16.06 -10.09 16.60
C ALA A 234 16.07 -9.03 15.50
N ASP A 235 17.23 -8.73 14.92
CA ASP A 235 17.37 -7.82 13.79
C ASP A 235 16.61 -8.32 12.56
N ASN A 236 16.89 -9.56 12.14
CA ASN A 236 16.20 -10.21 11.03
C ASN A 236 14.68 -10.39 11.29
N VAL A 237 14.26 -10.56 12.55
CA VAL A 237 12.83 -10.51 12.92
C VAL A 237 12.28 -9.09 12.72
N GLY A 238 13.04 -8.09 13.15
CA GLY A 238 12.80 -6.67 12.98
C GLY A 238 12.46 -6.29 11.55
N ASP A 239 13.29 -6.69 10.58
CA ASP A 239 13.06 -6.41 9.16
C ASP A 239 11.67 -6.87 8.70
N ASN A 240 11.22 -8.02 9.19
CA ASN A 240 9.93 -8.58 8.79
C ASN A 240 8.75 -7.90 9.48
N VAL A 241 8.91 -7.43 10.72
CA VAL A 241 7.81 -6.82 11.49
C VAL A 241 7.70 -5.31 11.31
N GLY A 242 8.82 -4.62 11.12
CA GLY A 242 8.89 -3.19 10.83
C GLY A 242 8.81 -2.93 9.34
N ASP A 243 9.85 -3.33 8.62
CA ASP A 243 10.08 -2.90 7.24
C ASP A 243 9.14 -3.59 6.24
N VAL A 244 8.59 -4.76 6.57
CA VAL A 244 7.59 -5.44 5.73
C VAL A 244 6.17 -5.22 6.25
N ALA A 245 5.84 -5.65 7.47
CA ALA A 245 4.46 -5.58 7.95
C ALA A 245 3.97 -4.13 8.13
N GLY A 246 4.82 -3.27 8.70
CA GLY A 246 4.54 -1.84 8.85
C GLY A 246 4.38 -1.16 7.50
N MET A 247 5.28 -1.41 6.55
CA MET A 247 5.19 -0.85 5.19
C MET A 247 3.93 -1.32 4.46
N GLY A 248 3.55 -2.59 4.58
CA GLY A 248 2.33 -3.12 3.95
C GLY A 248 1.06 -2.42 4.46
N ALA A 249 0.96 -2.19 5.77
CA ALA A 249 -0.16 -1.47 6.39
C ALA A 249 -0.19 0.03 5.99
N ASP A 250 0.98 0.66 5.94
CA ASP A 250 1.18 2.06 5.53
C ASP A 250 0.78 2.29 4.06
N LEU A 251 1.25 1.43 3.14
CA LEU A 251 0.89 1.53 1.73
C LEU A 251 -0.60 1.24 1.49
N TYR A 252 -1.21 0.31 2.24
CA TYR A 252 -2.65 0.07 2.19
C TYR A 252 -3.43 1.33 2.52
N GLU A 253 -3.05 2.00 3.61
CA GLU A 253 -3.67 3.24 4.04
C GLU A 253 -3.57 4.33 2.99
N SER A 254 -2.36 4.59 2.49
CA SER A 254 -2.13 5.69 1.56
C SER A 254 -2.80 5.45 0.22
N TYR A 255 -2.84 4.19 -0.24
CA TYR A 255 -3.52 3.78 -1.46
C TYR A 255 -5.04 3.98 -1.36
N CYS A 256 -5.66 3.43 -0.31
CA CYS A 256 -7.09 3.56 -0.13
C CYS A 256 -7.52 4.99 0.16
N GLY A 257 -6.79 5.69 1.04
CA GLY A 257 -7.03 7.08 1.40
C GLY A 257 -7.03 7.99 0.19
N SER A 258 -6.08 7.81 -0.74
CA SER A 258 -6.02 8.57 -1.99
C SER A 258 -7.24 8.32 -2.88
N ILE A 259 -7.60 7.05 -3.12
CA ILE A 259 -8.75 6.69 -3.99
C ILE A 259 -10.05 7.25 -3.41
N LEU A 260 -10.27 7.06 -2.12
CA LEU A 260 -11.49 7.53 -1.46
C LEU A 260 -11.58 9.04 -1.38
N SER A 261 -10.46 9.73 -1.12
CA SER A 261 -10.43 11.19 -1.09
C SER A 261 -10.81 11.75 -2.45
N THR A 262 -10.25 11.19 -3.52
CA THR A 262 -10.65 11.56 -4.89
C THR A 262 -12.11 11.21 -5.17
N ALA A 263 -12.61 10.05 -4.72
CA ALA A 263 -14.00 9.66 -4.91
C ALA A 263 -14.97 10.61 -4.16
N ALA A 264 -14.64 11.02 -2.94
CA ALA A 264 -15.40 11.98 -2.16
C ALA A 264 -15.42 13.37 -2.81
N LEU A 265 -14.28 13.83 -3.33
CA LEU A 265 -14.21 15.06 -4.12
C LEU A 265 -15.04 14.95 -5.41
N GLY A 266 -15.07 13.78 -6.05
CA GLY A 266 -15.94 13.49 -7.18
C GLY A 266 -17.43 13.57 -6.80
N ALA A 267 -17.82 13.04 -5.65
CA ALA A 267 -19.18 13.12 -5.15
C ALA A 267 -19.60 14.56 -4.86
N SER A 268 -18.77 15.36 -4.19
CA SER A 268 -19.11 16.73 -3.81
C SER A 268 -18.93 17.75 -4.96
N GLY A 269 -17.96 17.52 -5.85
CA GLY A 269 -17.58 18.47 -6.90
C GLY A 269 -18.43 18.40 -8.17
N PHE A 270 -19.13 17.27 -8.39
CA PHE A 270 -19.96 17.05 -9.57
C PHE A 270 -21.46 17.01 -9.24
N THR A 271 -21.87 17.71 -8.17
CA THR A 271 -23.31 17.96 -7.92
C THR A 271 -23.89 18.88 -9.00
N LEU A 272 -25.22 18.87 -9.17
CA LEU A 272 -25.87 19.79 -10.10
C LEU A 272 -25.50 21.26 -9.81
N ALA A 273 -25.53 21.66 -8.54
CA ALA A 273 -25.18 23.01 -8.11
C ALA A 273 -23.74 23.39 -8.44
N SER A 274 -22.78 22.47 -8.21
CA SER A 274 -21.37 22.67 -8.55
C SER A 274 -21.14 22.78 -10.05
N LEU A 275 -21.78 21.92 -10.84
CA LEU A 275 -21.69 21.95 -12.30
C LEU A 275 -22.28 23.23 -12.89
N THR A 276 -23.43 23.67 -12.39
CA THR A 276 -24.05 24.94 -12.81
C THR A 276 -23.18 26.15 -12.45
N SER A 277 -22.60 26.14 -11.25
CA SER A 277 -21.69 27.20 -10.79
C SER A 277 -20.39 27.26 -11.60
N ALA A 278 -19.94 26.13 -12.15
CA ALA A 278 -18.82 26.05 -13.08
C ALA A 278 -19.21 26.41 -14.54
N GLY A 279 -20.47 26.80 -14.79
CA GLY A 279 -20.94 27.22 -16.11
C GLY A 279 -21.42 26.10 -17.03
N PHE A 280 -21.56 24.87 -16.53
CA PHE A 280 -22.09 23.75 -17.30
C PHE A 280 -23.61 23.65 -17.18
N ILE A 281 -24.28 23.36 -18.30
CA ILE A 281 -25.73 23.21 -18.37
C ILE A 281 -26.04 21.72 -18.50
N TYR A 282 -26.53 21.12 -17.42
CA TYR A 282 -26.97 19.73 -17.35
C TYR A 282 -28.35 19.63 -16.71
N THR A 283 -29.12 18.62 -17.12
CA THR A 283 -30.33 18.25 -16.38
C THR A 283 -29.96 17.55 -15.08
N SER A 284 -30.88 17.46 -14.13
CA SER A 284 -30.66 16.74 -12.86
C SER A 284 -30.25 15.28 -13.07
N GLU A 285 -30.80 14.62 -14.09
CA GLU A 285 -30.47 13.23 -14.44
C GLU A 285 -29.05 13.10 -15.03
N GLN A 286 -28.66 14.06 -15.88
CA GLN A 286 -27.31 14.11 -16.45
C GLN A 286 -26.27 14.39 -15.35
N ALA A 287 -26.55 15.33 -14.45
CA ALA A 287 -25.66 15.64 -13.32
C ALA A 287 -25.46 14.43 -12.40
N ALA A 288 -26.53 13.70 -12.05
CA ALA A 288 -26.44 12.48 -11.24
C ALA A 288 -25.58 11.40 -11.93
N THR A 289 -25.71 11.26 -13.25
CA THR A 289 -24.89 10.35 -14.04
C THR A 289 -23.42 10.74 -13.99
N ILE A 290 -23.10 12.03 -14.22
CA ILE A 290 -21.73 12.54 -14.20
C ILE A 290 -21.11 12.40 -12.79
N GLN A 291 -21.88 12.68 -11.74
CA GLN A 291 -21.46 12.51 -10.36
C GLN A 291 -21.04 11.07 -10.08
N PHE A 292 -21.85 10.09 -10.49
CA PHE A 292 -21.50 8.68 -10.35
C PHE A 292 -20.22 8.34 -11.10
N ARG A 293 -20.06 8.83 -12.33
CA ARG A 293 -18.84 8.62 -13.13
C ARG A 293 -17.60 9.20 -12.45
N ALA A 294 -17.72 10.38 -11.83
CA ALA A 294 -16.63 11.01 -11.10
C ALA A 294 -16.21 10.20 -9.85
N VAL A 295 -17.17 9.59 -9.15
CA VAL A 295 -16.91 8.75 -7.97
C VAL A 295 -16.17 7.46 -8.33
N ILE A 296 -16.56 6.81 -9.43
CA ILE A 296 -15.93 5.54 -9.84
C ILE A 296 -14.61 5.72 -10.61
N ALA A 297 -14.34 6.91 -11.15
CA ALA A 297 -13.14 7.21 -11.94
C ALA A 297 -11.82 6.80 -11.23
N PRO A 298 -11.53 7.22 -9.99
CA PRO A 298 -10.30 6.81 -9.30
C PRO A 298 -10.22 5.30 -9.07
N MET A 299 -11.35 4.62 -8.87
CA MET A 299 -11.40 3.16 -8.69
C MET A 299 -11.08 2.42 -10.01
N LEU A 300 -11.56 2.94 -11.14
CA LEU A 300 -11.24 2.39 -12.47
C LEU A 300 -9.78 2.62 -12.84
N ILE A 301 -9.24 3.80 -12.55
CA ILE A 301 -7.82 4.10 -12.75
C ILE A 301 -6.96 3.15 -11.91
N ALA A 302 -7.34 2.94 -10.64
CA ALA A 302 -6.71 1.96 -9.76
C ALA A 302 -6.79 0.52 -10.32
N ALA A 303 -7.96 0.11 -10.83
CA ALA A 303 -8.18 -1.22 -11.42
C ALA A 303 -7.30 -1.46 -12.66
N VAL A 304 -7.15 -0.48 -13.54
CA VAL A 304 -6.22 -0.56 -14.68
C VAL A 304 -4.76 -0.53 -14.21
N GLY A 305 -4.46 0.28 -13.19
CA GLY A 305 -3.14 0.33 -12.54
C GLY A 305 -2.67 -1.03 -12.03
N ILE A 306 -3.58 -1.87 -11.49
CA ILE A 306 -3.28 -3.25 -11.10
C ILE A 306 -2.82 -4.08 -12.32
N ILE A 307 -3.56 -4.04 -13.43
CA ILE A 307 -3.22 -4.80 -14.64
C ILE A 307 -1.84 -4.36 -15.16
N LEU A 308 -1.60 -3.06 -15.22
CA LEU A 308 -0.32 -2.51 -15.67
C LEU A 308 0.83 -2.90 -14.74
N SER A 309 0.60 -2.91 -13.43
CA SER A 309 1.59 -3.33 -12.44
C SER A 309 1.94 -4.81 -12.58
N ILE A 310 0.95 -5.67 -12.82
CA ILE A 310 1.18 -7.11 -13.12
C ILE A 310 2.05 -7.26 -14.36
N LEU A 311 1.76 -6.54 -15.44
CA LEU A 311 2.61 -6.55 -16.64
C LEU A 311 4.02 -6.03 -16.34
N GLY A 312 4.14 -4.95 -15.56
CA GLY A 312 5.41 -4.40 -15.10
C GLY A 312 6.26 -5.40 -14.32
N ILE A 313 5.64 -6.21 -13.45
CA ILE A 313 6.32 -7.28 -12.69
C ILE A 313 6.99 -8.29 -13.62
N PHE A 314 6.36 -8.68 -14.73
CA PHE A 314 6.93 -9.63 -15.68
C PHE A 314 8.09 -9.06 -16.52
N MET A 315 8.22 -7.73 -16.60
CA MET A 315 9.27 -7.03 -17.35
C MET A 315 10.57 -6.85 -16.56
N VAL A 316 10.56 -7.06 -15.24
CA VAL A 316 11.74 -6.94 -14.39
C VAL A 316 12.65 -8.15 -14.55
N ARG A 317 13.84 -7.93 -15.10
CA ARG A 317 14.90 -8.95 -15.31
C ARG A 317 16.28 -8.31 -15.23
N THR A 318 17.26 -9.02 -14.66
CA THR A 318 18.66 -8.60 -14.60
C THR A 318 19.59 -9.57 -15.34
N LYS A 319 20.85 -9.16 -15.53
CA LYS A 319 21.92 -10.01 -16.07
C LYS A 319 22.86 -10.43 -14.93
N GLU A 320 23.61 -11.52 -15.14
CA GLU A 320 24.66 -11.93 -14.20
C GLU A 320 25.76 -10.87 -14.09
N GLY A 321 26.30 -10.69 -12.88
CA GLY A 321 27.29 -9.66 -12.58
C GLY A 321 26.76 -8.22 -12.65
N ALA A 322 25.44 -8.01 -12.57
CA ALA A 322 24.84 -6.69 -12.62
C ALA A 322 25.31 -5.80 -11.45
N THR A 323 25.76 -4.60 -11.79
CA THR A 323 26.05 -3.53 -10.81
C THR A 323 24.78 -3.08 -10.10
N GLN A 324 24.92 -2.46 -8.93
CA GLN A 324 23.79 -1.87 -8.19
C GLN A 324 22.95 -0.93 -9.06
N LYS A 325 23.59 -0.11 -9.90
CA LYS A 325 22.91 0.77 -10.86
C LYS A 325 22.06 -0.01 -11.88
N GLN A 326 22.56 -1.14 -12.37
CA GLN A 326 21.82 -1.98 -13.31
C GLN A 326 20.64 -2.70 -12.64
N LEU A 327 20.79 -3.11 -11.38
CA LEU A 327 19.69 -3.68 -10.58
C LEU A 327 18.58 -2.66 -10.35
N LEU A 328 18.92 -1.44 -9.92
CA LEU A 328 17.96 -0.35 -9.76
C LEU A 328 17.28 0.02 -11.09
N ALA A 329 18.03 0.04 -12.20
CA ALA A 329 17.46 0.27 -13.52
C ALA A 329 16.49 -0.85 -13.96
N ALA A 330 16.75 -2.11 -13.57
CA ALA A 330 15.85 -3.23 -13.85
C ALA A 330 14.52 -3.09 -13.10
N LEU A 331 14.56 -2.68 -11.83
CA LEU A 331 13.36 -2.37 -11.03
C LEU A 331 12.61 -1.16 -11.60
N ALA A 332 13.34 -0.09 -11.91
CA ALA A 332 12.78 1.14 -12.46
C ALA A 332 12.13 0.93 -13.84
N ARG A 333 12.57 -0.06 -14.63
CA ARG A 333 11.94 -0.40 -15.91
C ARG A 333 10.47 -0.76 -15.73
N GLY A 334 10.16 -1.64 -14.76
CA GLY A 334 8.78 -2.04 -14.49
C GLY A 334 7.91 -0.87 -14.02
N VAL A 335 8.45 -0.05 -13.10
CA VAL A 335 7.76 1.13 -12.56
C VAL A 335 7.51 2.18 -13.65
N ASN A 336 8.55 2.59 -14.37
CA ASN A 336 8.45 3.66 -15.37
C ASN A 336 7.53 3.30 -16.53
N ILE A 337 7.57 2.05 -17.02
CA ILE A 337 6.67 1.59 -18.08
C ILE A 337 5.22 1.62 -17.58
N SER A 338 4.98 1.13 -16.36
CA SER A 338 3.64 1.18 -15.76
C SER A 338 3.14 2.63 -15.60
N SER A 339 4.03 3.55 -15.22
CA SER A 339 3.74 4.99 -15.12
C SER A 339 3.38 5.63 -16.47
N VAL A 340 4.09 5.29 -17.55
CA VAL A 340 3.75 5.80 -18.90
C VAL A 340 2.38 5.26 -19.33
N PHE A 341 2.11 3.98 -19.12
CA PHE A 341 0.82 3.42 -19.49
C PHE A 341 -0.31 3.96 -18.64
N ILE A 342 -0.14 4.18 -17.33
CA ILE A 342 -1.22 4.73 -16.51
C ILE A 342 -1.53 6.18 -16.92
N ALA A 343 -0.53 6.96 -17.35
CA ALA A 343 -0.76 8.29 -17.92
C ALA A 343 -1.66 8.24 -19.18
N ILE A 344 -1.44 7.25 -20.06
CA ILE A 344 -2.23 7.09 -21.29
C ILE A 344 -3.64 6.56 -20.96
N PHE A 345 -3.73 5.45 -20.22
CA PHE A 345 -5.01 4.82 -19.93
C PHE A 345 -5.90 5.67 -19.03
N SER A 346 -5.34 6.46 -18.11
CA SER A 346 -6.15 7.36 -17.30
C SER A 346 -6.80 8.47 -18.12
N PHE A 347 -6.14 8.97 -19.17
CA PHE A 347 -6.77 9.88 -20.14
C PHE A 347 -7.95 9.21 -20.84
N LEU A 348 -7.73 7.99 -21.35
CA LEU A 348 -8.77 7.22 -22.04
C LEU A 348 -9.96 6.91 -21.14
N ILE A 349 -9.73 6.58 -19.87
CA ILE A 349 -10.78 6.35 -18.86
C ILE A 349 -11.57 7.63 -18.64
N LEU A 350 -10.92 8.76 -18.37
CA LEU A 350 -11.61 10.03 -18.10
C LEU A 350 -12.39 10.53 -19.33
N TRP A 351 -11.84 10.34 -20.53
CA TRP A 351 -12.51 10.62 -21.80
C TRP A 351 -13.72 9.71 -22.02
N TYR A 352 -13.57 8.40 -21.80
CA TYR A 352 -14.67 7.43 -21.94
C TYR A 352 -15.80 7.68 -20.94
N LEU A 353 -15.47 8.11 -19.72
CA LEU A 353 -16.44 8.53 -18.72
C LEU A 353 -17.09 9.89 -19.05
N ASP A 354 -16.63 10.60 -20.08
CA ASP A 354 -17.21 11.85 -20.53
C ASP A 354 -17.38 12.85 -19.36
N LEU A 355 -16.30 12.97 -18.56
CA LEU A 355 -16.26 13.90 -17.44
C LEU A 355 -16.01 15.34 -17.94
N PRO A 356 -16.76 16.34 -17.43
CA PRO A 356 -16.46 17.72 -17.78
C PRO A 356 -15.05 18.07 -17.30
N ASN A 357 -14.31 18.80 -18.15
CA ASN A 357 -12.92 19.15 -17.91
C ASN A 357 -11.99 17.93 -17.67
N TYR A 358 -12.24 16.80 -18.33
CA TYR A 358 -11.40 15.59 -18.20
C TYR A 358 -9.90 15.85 -18.46
N VAL A 359 -9.56 16.81 -19.33
CA VAL A 359 -8.17 17.22 -19.60
C VAL A 359 -7.53 17.89 -18.39
N GLY A 360 -8.26 18.77 -17.68
CA GLY A 360 -7.77 19.42 -16.46
C GLY A 360 -7.57 18.43 -15.31
N ILE A 361 -8.53 17.50 -15.14
CA ILE A 361 -8.44 16.42 -14.15
C ILE A 361 -7.25 15.50 -14.46
N TRP A 362 -7.09 15.13 -15.73
CA TRP A 362 -5.94 14.35 -16.19
C TRP A 362 -4.63 15.11 -15.95
N GLY A 363 -4.57 16.40 -16.27
CA GLY A 363 -3.39 17.24 -16.02
C GLY A 363 -2.97 17.26 -14.56
N ALA A 364 -3.93 17.39 -13.62
CA ALA A 364 -3.65 17.34 -12.19
C ALA A 364 -3.04 16.00 -11.75
N MET A 365 -3.58 14.88 -12.27
CA MET A 365 -3.03 13.54 -12.04
C MET A 365 -1.62 13.37 -12.63
N ILE A 366 -1.36 13.90 -13.82
CA ILE A 366 -0.02 13.85 -14.44
C ILE A 366 0.99 14.63 -13.62
N ILE A 367 0.62 15.79 -13.08
CA ILE A 367 1.51 16.55 -12.17
C ILE A 367 1.85 15.68 -10.94
N GLY A 368 0.87 15.01 -10.34
CA GLY A 368 1.10 14.08 -9.24
C GLY A 368 2.02 12.91 -9.61
N LEU A 369 1.83 12.33 -10.79
CA LEU A 369 2.68 11.24 -11.30
C LEU A 369 4.13 11.69 -11.54
N ILE A 370 4.31 12.86 -12.17
CA ILE A 370 5.64 13.46 -12.40
C ILE A 370 6.31 13.78 -11.07
N ALA A 371 5.58 14.33 -10.10
CA ALA A 371 6.09 14.61 -8.77
C ALA A 371 6.55 13.31 -8.07
N GLY A 372 5.76 12.23 -8.14
CA GLY A 372 6.14 10.93 -7.59
C GLY A 372 7.41 10.35 -8.22
N ILE A 373 7.54 10.42 -9.55
CA ILE A 373 8.76 10.01 -10.26
C ILE A 373 9.95 10.90 -9.86
N GLY A 374 9.73 12.21 -9.74
CA GLY A 374 10.73 13.18 -9.31
C GLY A 374 11.25 12.90 -7.90
N ILE A 375 10.34 12.60 -6.96
CA ILE A 375 10.69 12.17 -5.60
C ILE A 375 11.53 10.89 -5.66
N GLY A 376 11.06 9.85 -6.36
CA GLY A 376 11.80 8.59 -6.47
C GLY A 376 13.21 8.75 -7.06
N LYS A 377 13.37 9.56 -8.10
CA LYS A 377 14.67 9.84 -8.72
C LYS A 377 15.58 10.70 -7.87
N SER A 378 15.02 11.68 -7.17
CA SER A 378 15.76 12.49 -6.20
C SER A 378 16.26 11.60 -5.05
N THR A 379 15.38 10.78 -4.46
CA THR A 379 15.75 9.83 -3.41
C THR A 379 16.85 8.89 -3.90
N GLU A 380 16.73 8.29 -5.09
CA GLU A 380 17.79 7.43 -5.68
C GLU A 380 19.15 8.15 -5.78
N TYR A 381 19.16 9.43 -6.20
CA TYR A 381 20.39 10.21 -6.33
C TYR A 381 21.06 10.50 -4.97
N TYR A 382 20.28 10.74 -3.91
CA TYR A 382 20.83 11.06 -2.59
C TYR A 382 21.17 9.82 -1.75
N THR A 383 20.55 8.66 -2.02
CA THR A 383 20.73 7.45 -1.19
C THR A 383 21.57 6.35 -1.82
N SER A 384 21.72 6.31 -3.15
CA SER A 384 22.49 5.24 -3.82
C SER A 384 24.00 5.51 -3.80
N SER A 385 24.76 4.48 -3.43
CA SER A 385 26.24 4.46 -3.43
C SER A 385 26.87 4.73 -4.81
N ALA A 386 26.08 4.67 -5.88
CA ALA A 386 26.52 4.98 -7.24
C ALA A 386 26.68 6.49 -7.51
N TYR A 387 26.15 7.37 -6.64
CA TYR A 387 26.14 8.81 -6.85
C TYR A 387 27.03 9.58 -5.86
N LYS A 388 27.35 10.81 -6.25
CA LYS A 388 28.28 11.70 -5.51
C LYS A 388 27.86 11.96 -4.05
N PRO A 389 26.58 12.20 -3.69
CA PRO A 389 26.20 12.48 -2.30
C PRO A 389 26.63 11.37 -1.34
N THR A 390 26.22 10.13 -1.61
CA THR A 390 26.56 8.97 -0.78
C THR A 390 28.06 8.64 -0.80
N GLN A 391 28.73 8.81 -1.96
CA GLN A 391 30.19 8.65 -2.06
C GLN A 391 30.96 9.67 -1.21
N ARG A 392 30.47 10.91 -1.12
CA ARG A 392 31.07 11.95 -0.27
C ARG A 392 30.95 11.59 1.20
N ILE A 393 29.78 11.15 1.65
CA ILE A 393 29.57 10.66 3.02
C ILE A 393 30.53 9.51 3.32
N ALA A 394 30.61 8.52 2.43
CA ALA A 394 31.55 7.40 2.58
C ALA A 394 33.01 7.87 2.65
N SER A 395 33.42 8.81 1.80
CA SER A 395 34.79 9.37 1.83
C SER A 395 35.09 10.14 3.13
N SER A 396 34.09 10.78 3.74
CA SER A 396 34.25 11.52 5.00
C SER A 396 34.57 10.61 6.19
N SER A 397 34.27 9.30 6.09
CA SER A 397 34.65 8.32 7.13
C SER A 397 36.16 8.25 7.40
N GLN A 398 36.99 8.66 6.44
CA GLN A 398 38.45 8.73 6.61
C GLN A 398 38.88 9.73 7.70
N THR A 399 38.04 10.72 8.03
CA THR A 399 38.31 11.73 9.06
C THR A 399 37.58 11.48 10.37
N GLY A 400 36.91 10.33 10.50
CA GLY A 400 36.26 9.84 11.72
C GLY A 400 34.73 9.90 11.69
N PRO A 401 34.06 9.40 12.75
CA PRO A 401 32.59 9.29 12.78
C PRO A 401 31.85 10.63 12.79
N ALA A 402 32.42 11.67 13.42
CA ALA A 402 31.78 12.97 13.55
C ALA A 402 31.54 13.65 12.19
N THR A 403 32.50 13.54 11.28
CA THR A 403 32.37 14.11 9.93
C THR A 403 31.37 13.32 9.08
N VAL A 404 31.22 12.02 9.30
CA VAL A 404 30.15 11.21 8.67
C VAL A 404 28.78 11.72 9.10
N ILE A 405 28.57 11.95 10.41
CA ILE A 405 27.29 12.45 10.94
C ILE A 405 27.01 13.88 10.47
N ILE A 406 28.01 14.74 10.32
CA ILE A 406 27.81 16.12 9.82
C ILE A 406 27.49 16.16 8.32
N ASN A 407 28.06 15.25 7.53
CA ASN A 407 27.83 15.19 6.08
C ASN A 407 26.57 14.44 5.68
N GLY A 408 26.14 13.46 6.48
CA GLY A 408 24.89 12.73 6.30
C GLY A 408 23.70 13.55 6.75
#